data_AF-A0A7X8WSE7-F1
#
_entry.id   AF-A0A7X8WSE7-F1
#
_cell.length_a   1.000
_cell.length_b   1.000
_cell.length_c   1.000
_cell.angle_alpha   90.00
_cell.angle_beta   90.00
_cell.angle_gamma   90.00
#
_symmetry.space_group_name_H-M   'P 1'
#
loop_
_entity.id
_entity.type
_entity.pdbx_description
1 polymer ?
#
loop_
_entity_poly.entity_id
_entity_poly.type
_entity_poly.pdbx_seq_one_letter_code
_entity_poly.pdbx_strand_id
1 'polypeptide(L)'
;MNKKEEIRQSLDLKYYKFQLYLLMIIYGAMAGFMFILFALNGLLGTGLVIAGILLLLYSPFLFYYLYRYFRVLRHPDAFEFYEAVLNEPHLSFYYRTNYFTVTFVDNSGRTVRADTKAIFGPGRVPLLPFFDDYFNQKVLIAYNSESEEVIVIKKIS
;
A
#
# COMPACT_ATOMS: atom_id res chain seq x y z
N MET A 1 13.84 -20.27 -2.88
CA MET A 1 13.29 -19.05 -2.23
C MET A 1 11.77 -19.15 -2.21
N ASN A 2 11.11 -18.95 -1.07
CA ASN A 2 9.64 -19.03 -1.01
C ASN A 2 9.02 -17.71 -1.52
N LYS A 3 8.56 -17.69 -2.77
CA LYS A 3 8.02 -16.48 -3.43
C LYS A 3 6.94 -15.78 -2.59
N LYS A 4 6.04 -16.57 -2.01
CA LYS A 4 4.92 -16.07 -1.22
C LYS A 4 5.39 -15.31 0.03
N GLU A 5 6.42 -15.82 0.70
CA GLU A 5 6.93 -15.19 1.92
C GLU A 5 7.69 -13.89 1.60
N GLU A 6 8.50 -13.88 0.53
CA GLU A 6 9.18 -12.65 0.07
C GLU A 6 8.17 -11.57 -0.34
N ILE A 7 7.13 -11.94 -1.11
CA ILE A 7 6.04 -11.03 -1.46
C ILE A 7 5.36 -10.52 -0.19
N ARG A 8 5.05 -11.39 0.78
CA ARG A 8 4.42 -11.00 2.06
C ARG A 8 5.23 -9.95 2.84
N GLN A 9 6.55 -10.02 2.73
CA GLN A 9 7.48 -9.09 3.37
C GLN A 9 7.80 -7.85 2.52
N SER A 10 7.21 -7.74 1.32
CA SER A 10 7.38 -6.60 0.42
C SER A 10 6.97 -5.27 1.04
N LEU A 11 7.53 -4.20 0.48
CA LEU A 11 7.24 -2.84 0.85
C LEU A 11 5.76 -2.50 0.65
N ASP A 12 5.19 -2.88 -0.49
CA ASP A 12 3.79 -2.65 -0.83
C ASP A 12 2.83 -3.33 0.17
N LEU A 13 3.05 -4.59 0.52
CA LEU A 13 2.17 -5.28 1.46
C LEU A 13 2.32 -4.76 2.89
N LYS A 14 3.53 -4.38 3.30
CA LYS A 14 3.74 -3.67 4.57
C LYS A 14 2.96 -2.35 4.58
N TYR A 15 3.01 -1.61 3.48
CA TYR A 15 2.26 -0.37 3.31
C TYR A 15 0.74 -0.60 3.39
N TYR A 16 0.16 -1.55 2.63
CA TYR A 16 -1.29 -1.80 2.68
C TYR A 16 -1.75 -2.29 4.05
N LYS A 17 -0.98 -3.19 4.68
CA LYS A 17 -1.26 -3.66 6.05
C LYS A 17 -1.28 -2.48 7.02
N PHE A 18 -0.30 -1.60 6.92
CA PHE A 18 -0.23 -0.41 7.76
C PHE A 18 -1.42 0.54 7.53
N GLN A 19 -1.76 0.84 6.27
CA GLN A 19 -2.92 1.68 5.93
C GLN A 19 -4.22 1.10 6.49
N LEU A 20 -4.42 -0.22 6.40
CA LEU A 20 -5.57 -0.88 7.02
C LEU A 20 -5.63 -0.67 8.53
N TYR A 21 -4.51 -0.87 9.24
CA TYR A 21 -4.47 -0.64 10.70
C TYR A 21 -4.76 0.82 11.05
N LEU A 22 -4.14 1.77 10.34
CA LEU A 22 -4.33 3.19 10.59
C LEU A 22 -5.79 3.60 10.41
N LEU A 23 -6.42 3.15 9.31
CA LEU A 23 -7.83 3.40 9.03
C LEU A 23 -8.72 2.82 10.14
N MET A 24 -8.48 1.56 10.55
CA MET A 24 -9.24 0.95 11.64
C MET A 24 -9.08 1.70 12.97
N ILE A 25 -7.88 2.19 13.30
CA ILE A 25 -7.63 2.96 14.53
C ILE A 25 -8.36 4.30 14.48
N ILE A 26 -8.19 5.07 13.40
CA ILE A 26 -8.80 6.40 13.26
C ILE A 26 -10.33 6.27 13.29
N TYR A 27 -10.90 5.34 12.53
CA TYR A 27 -12.34 5.16 12.45
C TYR A 27 -12.92 4.57 13.74
N GLY A 28 -12.22 3.62 14.37
CA GLY A 28 -12.59 3.10 15.68
C GLY A 28 -12.60 4.19 16.74
N ALA A 29 -11.58 5.05 16.76
CA ALA A 29 -11.49 6.18 17.69
C ALA A 29 -12.61 7.21 17.42
N MET A 30 -12.86 7.57 16.16
CA MET A 30 -13.96 8.48 15.80
C MET A 30 -15.32 7.93 16.19
N ALA A 31 -15.62 6.67 15.84
CA ALA A 31 -16.88 6.03 16.18
C ALA A 31 -17.07 5.90 17.70
N GLY A 32 -16.02 5.50 18.42
CA GLY A 32 -16.03 5.41 19.88
C GLY A 32 -16.24 6.76 20.55
N PHE A 33 -15.53 7.80 20.09
CA PHE A 33 -15.69 9.16 20.60
C PHE A 33 -17.11 9.69 20.39
N MET A 34 -17.66 9.52 19.18
CA MET A 34 -19.05 9.90 18.88
C MET A 34 -20.03 9.12 19.74
N PHE A 35 -19.86 7.80 19.86
CA PHE A 35 -20.72 6.98 20.71
C PHE A 35 -20.72 7.47 22.16
N ILE A 36 -19.56 7.76 22.73
CA ILE A 36 -19.43 8.28 24.11
C ILE A 36 -20.13 9.64 24.25
N LEU A 37 -19.88 10.58 23.33
CA LEU A 37 -20.52 11.89 23.36
C LEU A 37 -22.05 11.78 23.38
N PHE A 38 -22.63 10.94 22.52
CA PHE A 38 -24.07 10.78 22.44
C PHE A 38 -24.64 9.99 23.64
N ALA A 39 -23.90 9.01 24.16
CA ALA A 39 -24.26 8.28 25.38
C ALA A 39 -24.39 9.21 26.59
N LEU A 40 -23.42 10.12 26.77
CA LEU A 40 -23.42 11.08 27.89
C LEU A 40 -24.61 12.06 27.84
N ASN A 41 -25.20 12.29 26.66
CA ASN A 41 -26.36 13.15 26.47
C ASN A 41 -27.70 12.38 26.46
N GLY A 42 -27.70 11.08 26.78
CA GLY A 42 -28.91 10.24 26.74
C GLY A 42 -29.41 9.93 25.31
N LEU A 43 -28.60 10.18 24.29
CA LEU A 43 -28.94 10.05 22.87
C LEU A 43 -28.30 8.79 22.23
N LEU A 44 -28.32 7.66 22.95
CA LEU A 44 -27.66 6.42 22.51
C LEU A 44 -28.08 5.96 21.10
N GLY A 45 -29.37 6.05 20.78
CA GLY A 45 -29.90 5.68 19.46
C GLY A 45 -29.26 6.50 18.33
N THR A 46 -29.15 7.82 18.52
CA THR A 46 -28.51 8.72 17.55
C THR A 46 -27.02 8.43 17.42
N GLY A 47 -26.33 8.12 18.54
CA GLY A 47 -24.93 7.74 18.54
C GLY A 47 -24.65 6.48 17.70
N LEU A 48 -25.52 5.46 17.82
CA LEU A 48 -25.42 4.23 17.01
C LEU A 48 -25.65 4.49 15.52
N VAL A 49 -26.64 5.31 15.17
CA VAL A 49 -26.93 5.67 13.78
C VAL A 49 -25.73 6.39 13.15
N ILE A 50 -25.14 7.37 13.86
CA ILE A 50 -23.96 8.10 13.37
C ILE A 50 -22.76 7.18 13.22
N ALA A 51 -22.48 6.31 14.20
CA ALA A 51 -21.42 5.32 14.09
C ALA A 51 -21.61 4.39 12.88
N GLY A 52 -22.84 3.96 12.62
CA GLY A 52 -23.20 3.17 11.44
C GLY A 52 -22.96 3.91 10.11
N ILE A 53 -23.34 5.19 10.03
CA ILE A 53 -23.09 6.03 8.85
C ILE A 53 -21.59 6.18 8.60
N LEU A 54 -20.79 6.44 9.65
CA LEU A 54 -19.33 6.55 9.53
C LEU A 54 -18.73 5.24 9.02
N LEU A 55 -19.12 4.09 9.57
CA LEU A 55 -18.66 2.78 9.11
C LEU A 55 -18.97 2.56 7.62
N LEU A 56 -20.19 2.90 7.19
CA LEU A 56 -20.61 2.74 5.79
C LEU A 56 -19.81 3.67 4.86
N LEU A 57 -19.66 4.94 5.23
CA LEU A 57 -18.95 5.96 4.45
C LEU A 57 -17.47 5.58 4.24
N TYR A 58 -16.84 4.98 5.24
CA TYR A 58 -15.42 4.62 5.18
C TYR A 58 -15.15 3.19 4.70
N SER A 59 -16.19 2.35 4.61
CA SER A 59 -16.06 0.98 4.12
C SER A 59 -15.38 0.84 2.76
N PRO A 60 -15.57 1.73 1.75
CA PRO A 60 -14.90 1.59 0.46
C PRO A 60 -13.37 1.67 0.56
N PHE A 61 -12.84 2.49 1.48
CA PHE A 61 -11.39 2.61 1.69
C PHE A 61 -10.82 1.33 2.32
N LEU A 62 -11.49 0.78 3.33
CA LEU A 62 -11.11 -0.49 3.92
C LEU A 62 -11.14 -1.61 2.88
N PHE A 63 -12.24 -1.73 2.13
CA PHE A 63 -12.39 -2.73 1.08
C PHE A 63 -11.33 -2.57 -0.02
N TYR A 64 -10.99 -1.34 -0.42
CA TYR A 64 -9.94 -1.09 -1.40
C TYR A 64 -8.58 -1.66 -0.95
N TYR A 65 -8.12 -1.34 0.26
CA TYR A 65 -6.84 -1.84 0.75
C TYR A 65 -6.86 -3.33 1.05
N LEU A 66 -7.98 -3.87 1.55
CA LEU A 66 -8.17 -5.32 1.74
C LEU A 66 -8.11 -6.07 0.42
N TYR A 67 -8.82 -5.57 -0.60
CA TYR A 67 -8.80 -6.14 -1.95
C TYR A 67 -7.38 -6.17 -2.51
N ARG A 68 -6.66 -5.04 -2.46
CA ARG A 68 -5.26 -4.95 -2.92
C ARG A 68 -4.35 -5.93 -2.17
N TYR A 69 -4.48 -6.00 -0.84
CA TYR A 69 -3.70 -6.91 0.01
C TYR A 69 -3.91 -8.38 -0.39
N PHE A 70 -5.18 -8.82 -0.52
CA PHE A 70 -5.49 -10.21 -0.86
C PHE A 70 -5.20 -10.56 -2.31
N ARG A 71 -5.40 -9.63 -3.25
CA ARG A 71 -5.16 -9.87 -4.67
C ARG A 71 -3.70 -10.20 -4.93
N VAL A 72 -2.76 -9.47 -4.33
CA VAL A 72 -1.31 -9.75 -4.42
C VAL A 72 -0.96 -11.11 -3.83
N LEU A 73 -1.58 -11.48 -2.70
CA LEU A 73 -1.27 -12.74 -2.00
C LEU A 73 -1.93 -13.99 -2.62
N ARG A 74 -2.98 -13.82 -3.44
CA ARG A 74 -3.72 -14.94 -4.03
C ARG A 74 -2.96 -15.64 -5.16
N HIS A 75 -2.15 -14.88 -5.92
CA HIS A 75 -1.42 -15.39 -7.07
C HIS A 75 0.08 -15.04 -7.01
N PRO A 76 0.82 -15.54 -6.00
CA PRO A 76 2.25 -15.25 -5.86
C PRO A 76 3.09 -15.83 -7.00
N ASP A 77 2.61 -16.87 -7.67
CA ASP A 77 3.34 -17.54 -8.75
C ASP A 77 3.35 -16.73 -10.06
N ALA A 78 2.38 -15.83 -10.24
CA ALA A 78 2.30 -14.91 -11.36
C ALA A 78 3.35 -13.78 -11.28
N PHE A 79 4.11 -13.72 -10.19
CA PHE A 79 5.20 -12.77 -10.03
C PHE A 79 6.54 -13.44 -10.32
N GLU A 80 7.34 -12.75 -11.13
CA GLU A 80 8.73 -13.05 -11.40
C GLU A 80 9.62 -12.00 -10.76
N PHE A 81 10.79 -12.42 -10.26
CA PHE A 81 11.69 -11.54 -9.52
C PHE A 81 12.79 -11.01 -10.41
N TYR A 82 13.03 -9.71 -10.30
CA TYR A 82 14.02 -8.99 -11.08
C TYR A 82 14.79 -8.02 -10.21
N GLU A 83 16.02 -7.72 -10.60
CA GLU A 83 16.78 -6.62 -10.02
C GLU A 83 16.52 -5.36 -10.83
N ALA A 84 16.24 -4.26 -10.13
CA ALA A 84 16.05 -2.95 -10.75
C ALA A 84 16.67 -1.85 -9.90
N VAL A 85 16.88 -0.68 -10.50
CA VAL A 85 17.31 0.53 -9.79
C VAL A 85 16.14 1.52 -9.79
N LEU A 86 15.83 2.08 -8.62
CA LEU A 86 14.79 3.10 -8.46
C LEU A 86 15.36 4.50 -8.76
N ASN A 87 15.63 4.80 -10.04
CA ASN A 87 16.31 6.02 -10.48
C ASN A 87 15.43 7.01 -11.27
N GLU A 88 14.22 6.61 -11.70
CA GLU A 88 13.30 7.47 -12.43
C GLU A 88 12.08 7.81 -11.56
N PRO A 89 12.15 8.86 -10.73
CA PRO A 89 11.09 9.23 -9.82
C PRO A 89 9.99 10.07 -10.50
N HIS A 90 8.77 9.86 -10.05
CA HIS A 90 7.59 10.59 -10.49
C HIS A 90 6.71 10.96 -9.31
N LEU A 91 6.01 12.09 -9.43
CA LEU A 91 5.04 12.54 -8.45
C LEU A 91 3.64 12.09 -8.87
N SER A 92 2.90 11.46 -7.96
CA SER A 92 1.47 11.30 -8.11
C SER A 92 0.72 12.46 -7.47
N PHE A 93 0.17 13.34 -8.30
CA PHE A 93 -0.65 14.46 -7.81
C PHE A 93 -1.91 13.99 -7.06
N TYR A 94 -2.49 12.85 -7.47
CA TYR A 94 -3.70 12.30 -6.87
C TYR A 94 -3.44 11.78 -5.45
N TYR A 95 -2.33 11.06 -5.24
CA TYR A 95 -2.01 10.46 -3.95
C TYR A 95 -1.07 11.33 -3.09
N ARG A 96 -0.52 12.44 -3.64
CA ARG A 96 0.49 13.30 -3.00
C ARG A 96 1.72 12.51 -2.50
N THR A 97 2.06 11.45 -3.23
CA THR A 97 3.18 10.54 -2.98
C THR A 97 3.99 10.36 -4.26
N ASN A 98 5.16 9.75 -4.15
CA ASN A 98 6.03 9.45 -5.27
C ASN A 98 5.91 7.97 -5.67
N TYR A 99 6.19 7.71 -6.93
CA TYR A 99 6.45 6.38 -7.48
C TYR A 99 7.73 6.44 -8.32
N PHE A 100 8.25 5.29 -8.65
CA PHE A 100 9.36 5.13 -9.59
C PHE A 100 8.91 4.35 -10.81
N THR A 101 9.36 4.77 -11.99
CA THR A 101 9.43 3.89 -13.14
C THR A 101 10.71 3.06 -13.01
N VAL A 102 10.58 1.73 -13.11
CA VAL A 102 11.71 0.81 -13.12
C VAL A 102 11.95 0.28 -14.52
N THR A 103 13.22 0.17 -14.88
CA THR A 103 13.66 -0.49 -16.11
C THR A 103 14.47 -1.73 -15.74
N PHE A 104 14.10 -2.89 -16.28
CA PHE A 104 14.78 -4.16 -16.05
C PHE A 104 14.75 -5.03 -17.31
N VAL A 105 15.54 -6.10 -17.34
CA VAL A 105 15.54 -7.07 -18.45
C VAL A 105 14.78 -8.30 -17.99
N ASP A 106 13.76 -8.69 -18.75
CA ASP A 106 12.95 -9.87 -18.44
C ASP A 106 13.68 -11.19 -18.79
N ASN A 107 13.08 -12.33 -18.43
CA ASN A 107 13.63 -13.65 -18.73
C ASN A 107 13.79 -13.95 -20.24
N SER A 108 13.14 -13.17 -21.11
CA SER A 108 13.25 -13.28 -22.57
C SER A 108 14.31 -12.35 -23.17
N GLY A 109 15.02 -11.59 -22.34
CA GLY A 109 16.02 -10.61 -22.77
C GLY A 109 15.43 -9.27 -23.23
N ARG A 110 14.14 -9.02 -23.02
CA ARG A 110 13.48 -7.76 -23.37
C ARG A 110 13.64 -6.75 -22.25
N THR A 111 13.92 -5.50 -22.63
CA THR A 111 13.87 -4.38 -21.70
C THR A 111 12.41 -4.02 -21.40
N VAL A 112 12.01 -4.19 -20.15
CA VAL A 112 10.69 -3.84 -19.64
C VAL A 112 10.80 -2.58 -18.82
N ARG A 113 9.82 -1.69 -19.00
CA ARG A 113 9.69 -0.44 -18.25
C ARG A 113 8.31 -0.42 -17.61
N ALA A 114 8.25 -0.32 -16.28
CA ALA A 114 6.99 -0.42 -15.54
C ALA A 114 6.99 0.44 -14.29
N ASP A 115 5.82 0.87 -13.85
CA ASP A 115 5.68 1.76 -12.71
C ASP A 115 5.42 1.00 -11.42
N THR A 116 6.18 1.36 -10.39
CA THR A 116 5.87 1.00 -9.00
C THR A 116 4.61 1.73 -8.54
N LYS A 117 4.04 1.28 -7.42
CA LYS A 117 2.91 1.99 -6.81
C LYS A 117 3.37 3.28 -6.13
N ALA A 118 2.48 4.27 -6.12
CA ALA A 118 2.71 5.56 -5.50
C ALA A 118 2.63 5.49 -3.98
N ILE A 119 3.60 4.81 -3.37
CA ILE A 119 3.67 4.56 -1.92
C ILE A 119 4.81 5.33 -1.25
N PHE A 120 5.71 5.94 -2.03
CA PHE A 120 6.91 6.59 -1.49
C PHE A 120 6.59 8.00 -1.00
N GLY A 121 6.61 8.17 0.32
CA GLY A 121 6.25 9.42 0.97
C GLY A 121 7.37 10.45 0.98
N PRO A 122 7.03 11.72 1.17
CA PRO A 122 8.01 12.72 1.57
C PRO A 122 8.60 12.34 2.94
N GLY A 123 9.89 12.63 3.17
CA GLY A 123 10.66 12.33 4.40
C GLY A 123 10.12 12.89 5.73
N ARG A 124 8.91 13.46 5.72
CA ARG A 124 8.25 14.07 6.89
C ARG A 124 7.05 13.27 7.39
N VAL A 125 6.61 12.25 6.65
CA VAL A 125 5.52 11.36 7.07
C VAL A 125 6.15 10.05 7.55
N PRO A 126 6.31 9.82 8.86
CA PRO A 126 6.99 8.65 9.42
C PRO A 126 6.31 7.30 9.12
N LEU A 127 5.26 7.33 8.30
CA LEU A 127 4.30 6.26 8.05
C LEU A 127 4.38 5.73 6.61
N LEU A 128 5.24 6.32 5.78
CA LEU A 128 5.46 5.93 4.39
C LEU A 128 6.92 5.51 4.20
N PRO A 129 7.22 4.58 3.27
CA PRO A 129 8.59 4.40 2.83
C PRO A 129 9.13 5.73 2.31
N PHE A 130 10.23 6.20 2.87
CA PHE A 130 10.78 7.49 2.51
C PHE A 130 11.36 7.45 1.11
N PHE A 131 11.00 8.43 0.30
CA PHE A 131 11.55 8.55 -1.05
C PHE A 131 13.08 8.52 -1.07
N ASP A 132 13.72 9.31 -0.20
CA ASP A 132 15.18 9.45 -0.15
C ASP A 132 15.89 8.13 0.21
N ASP A 133 15.24 7.24 0.95
CA ASP A 133 15.79 5.93 1.34
C ASP A 133 15.84 4.91 0.20
N TYR A 134 15.11 5.20 -0.89
CA TYR A 134 14.91 4.30 -2.04
C TYR A 134 15.41 4.91 -3.34
N PHE A 135 15.55 6.23 -3.44
CA PHE A 135 16.08 6.87 -4.64
C PHE A 135 17.51 6.40 -4.96
N ASN A 136 17.74 6.02 -6.21
CA ASN A 136 18.98 5.42 -6.73
C ASN A 136 19.42 4.14 -6.02
N GLN A 137 18.52 3.46 -5.29
CA GLN A 137 18.84 2.18 -4.67
C GLN A 137 18.57 1.03 -5.62
N LYS A 138 19.45 0.03 -5.58
CA LYS A 138 19.21 -1.27 -6.20
C LYS A 138 18.22 -2.07 -5.33
N VAL A 139 17.20 -2.61 -5.95
CA VAL A 139 16.11 -3.32 -5.27
C VAL A 139 15.78 -4.62 -5.98
N LEU A 140 15.29 -5.58 -5.20
CA LEU A 140 14.58 -6.74 -5.72
C LEU A 140 13.13 -6.33 -5.93
N ILE A 141 12.65 -6.46 -7.15
CA ILE A 141 11.24 -6.25 -7.50
C ILE A 141 10.58 -7.58 -7.84
N ALA A 142 9.26 -7.62 -7.69
CA ALA A 142 8.42 -8.66 -8.23
C ALA A 142 7.51 -8.04 -9.30
N TYR A 143 7.58 -8.58 -10.51
CA TYR A 143 6.82 -8.10 -11.65
C TYR A 143 5.82 -9.16 -12.10
N ASN A 144 4.58 -8.72 -12.32
CA ASN A 144 3.53 -9.52 -12.94
C ASN A 144 3.24 -8.94 -14.33
N SER A 145 3.54 -9.72 -15.37
CA SER A 145 3.41 -9.30 -16.78
C SER A 145 1.96 -9.18 -17.25
N GLU A 146 1.02 -9.91 -16.65
CA GLU A 146 -0.40 -9.86 -17.02
C GLU A 146 -1.07 -8.56 -16.54
N SER A 147 -0.65 -8.07 -15.38
CA SER A 147 -1.24 -6.88 -14.73
C SER A 147 -0.34 -5.65 -14.75
N GLU A 148 0.84 -5.78 -15.35
CA GLU A 148 1.93 -4.79 -15.35
C GLU A 148 2.23 -4.24 -13.94
N GLU A 149 2.07 -5.08 -12.91
CA GLU A 149 2.24 -4.67 -11.53
C GLU A 149 3.67 -4.93 -11.05
N VAL A 150 4.31 -3.86 -10.58
CA VAL A 150 5.61 -3.91 -9.90
C VAL A 150 5.40 -3.78 -8.40
N ILE A 151 5.99 -4.71 -7.65
CA ILE A 151 6.05 -4.72 -6.19
C ILE A 151 7.51 -4.62 -5.76
N VAL A 152 7.82 -3.71 -4.86
CA VAL A 152 9.18 -3.58 -4.32
C VAL A 152 9.34 -4.53 -3.13
N ILE A 153 10.24 -5.52 -3.24
CA ILE A 153 10.44 -6.53 -2.19
C ILE A 153 11.38 -6.00 -1.11
N LYS A 154 12.63 -5.71 -1.48
CA LYS A 154 13.69 -5.25 -0.55
C LYS A 154 14.83 -4.56 -1.30
N LYS A 155 15.62 -3.77 -0.57
CA LYS A 155 16.90 -3.24 -1.06
C LYS A 155 17.93 -4.37 -1.19
N ILE A 156 18.74 -4.30 -2.23
CA ILE A 156 19.89 -5.18 -2.45
C ILE A 156 21.11 -4.29 -2.23
N SER A 157 21.81 -4.51 -1.11
CA SER A 157 23.05 -3.78 -0.78
C SER A 157 24.14 -4.01 -1.82
#